data_AF-A0A920FGC8-F1
#
_entry.id   AF-A0A920FGC8-F1
#
_cell.length_a   1.000
_cell.length_b   1.000
_cell.length_c   1.000
_cell.angle_alpha   90.00
_cell.angle_beta   90.00
_cell.angle_gamma   90.00
#
_symmetry.space_group_name_H-M   'P 1'
#
loop_
_entity.id
_entity.type
_entity.pdbx_description
1 polymer ?
#
loop_
_entity_poly.entity_id
_entity_poly.type
_entity_poly.pdbx_seq_one_letter_code
_entity_poly.pdbx_strand_id
1 'polypeptide(L)' 'MKLFTRLIFLVTVISLTQSCKKGCTDPTAANYNPDAKKDNGSCYYVNLPTNLMVELTTTPNSGLVEVEARR' A
#
# COMPACT_ATOMS: atom_id res chain seq x y z
N MET A 1 13.41 -38.07 11.44
CA MET A 1 12.81 -37.97 10.09
C MET A 1 11.43 -37.29 10.08
N LYS A 2 10.46 -37.67 10.94
CA LYS A 2 9.10 -37.09 10.96
C LYS A 2 9.03 -35.59 11.32
N LEU A 3 9.94 -35.09 12.17
CA LEU A 3 10.02 -33.66 12.55
C LEU A 3 10.53 -32.78 11.40
N PHE A 4 11.53 -33.27 10.66
CA PHE A 4 12.07 -32.60 9.47
C PHE A 4 11.03 -32.52 8.35
N THR A 5 10.26 -33.59 8.10
CA THR A 5 9.18 -33.55 7.11
C THR A 5 8.06 -32.58 7.51
N ARG A 6 7.74 -32.45 8.80
CA ARG A 6 6.80 -31.45 9.30
C ARG A 6 7.32 -30.01 9.15
N LEU A 7 8.60 -29.79 9.43
CA LEU A 7 9.23 -28.48 9.25
C LEU A 7 9.30 -28.09 7.78
N ILE A 8 9.66 -29.03 6.89
CA ILE A 8 9.63 -28.82 5.44
C ILE A 8 8.21 -28.51 4.97
N PHE A 9 7.20 -29.27 5.42
CA PHE A 9 5.80 -29.01 5.07
C PHE A 9 5.31 -27.65 5.59
N LEU A 10 5.70 -27.23 6.79
CA LEU A 10 5.42 -25.90 7.31
C LEU A 10 6.07 -24.82 6.45
N VAL A 11 7.36 -24.95 6.15
CA VAL A 11 8.10 -23.98 5.33
C VAL A 11 7.53 -23.90 3.91
N THR A 12 7.23 -25.03 3.27
CA THR A 12 6.66 -25.06 1.91
C THR A 12 5.23 -24.51 1.88
N VAL A 13 4.39 -24.81 2.87
CA VAL A 13 3.05 -24.24 2.96
C VAL A 13 3.12 -22.73 3.20
N ILE A 14 4.00 -22.24 4.08
CA ILE A 14 4.19 -20.81 4.34
C ILE A 14 4.63 -20.08 3.05
N SER A 15 5.57 -20.64 2.28
CA SER A 15 6.02 -20.06 1.01
C SER A 15 4.96 -20.04 -0.10
N LEU A 16 4.02 -21.00 -0.10
CA LEU A 16 2.92 -21.05 -1.06
C LEU A 16 1.75 -20.10 -0.70
N THR A 17 1.65 -19.68 0.56
CA THR A 17 0.58 -18.80 1.05
C THR A 17 0.90 -17.31 0.97
N GLN A 18 1.85 -16.87 0.13
CA GLN A 18 2.24 -15.46 0.06
C GLN A 18 1.02 -14.59 -0.24
N SER A 19 0.50 -13.96 0.82
CA SER A 19 -0.70 -13.14 0.78
C SER A 19 -0.48 -12.01 -0.22
N CYS A 20 -1.37 -11.95 -1.21
CA CYS A 20 -1.35 -10.91 -2.23
C CYS A 20 -1.41 -9.54 -1.54
N LYS A 21 -0.29 -8.80 -1.59
CA LYS A 21 -0.20 -7.44 -1.05
C LYS A 21 -1.25 -6.57 -1.73
N LYS A 22 -2.12 -5.96 -0.93
CA LYS A 22 -3.15 -5.03 -1.40
C LYS A 22 -2.72 -3.59 -1.12
N GLY A 23 -3.01 -2.70 -2.06
CA GLY A 23 -2.67 -1.28 -2.03
C GLY A 23 -3.02 -0.64 -3.38
N CYS A 24 -2.85 0.67 -3.53
CA CYS A 24 -3.18 1.31 -4.80
C CYS A 24 -2.23 0.85 -5.91
N THR A 25 -2.79 0.37 -7.02
CA THR A 25 -2.03 -0.12 -8.19
C THR A 25 -1.93 0.89 -9.32
N ASP A 26 -2.57 2.05 -9.19
CA ASP A 26 -2.51 3.12 -10.19
C ASP A 26 -1.26 3.98 -9.97
N PRO A 27 -0.31 4.04 -10.92
CA PRO A 27 0.92 4.83 -10.79
C PRO A 27 0.69 6.34 -10.80
N THR A 28 -0.50 6.80 -11.18
CA THR A 28 -0.87 8.23 -11.17
C THR A 28 -1.48 8.67 -9.83
N ALA A 29 -1.80 7.72 -8.93
CA ALA A 29 -2.28 8.02 -7.60
C ALA A 29 -1.14 8.43 -6.66
N ALA A 30 -1.42 9.35 -5.74
CA ALA A 30 -0.44 9.86 -4.78
C ALA A 30 -0.01 8.82 -3.72
N ASN A 31 -0.78 7.74 -3.55
CA ASN A 31 -0.44 6.59 -2.71
C ASN A 31 -0.19 5.29 -3.50
N TYR A 32 0.28 5.41 -4.74
CA TYR A 32 0.73 4.25 -5.51
C TYR A 32 1.68 3.37 -4.68
N ASN A 33 1.40 2.07 -4.65
CA ASN A 33 2.26 1.08 -4.00
C ASN A 33 2.76 0.07 -5.06
N PRO A 34 4.06 0.09 -5.42
CA PRO A 34 4.60 -0.84 -6.42
C PRO A 34 4.59 -2.30 -5.97
N ASP A 35 4.53 -2.57 -4.66
CA ASP A 35 4.44 -3.93 -4.12
C ASP A 35 2.98 -4.44 -4.10
N ALA A 36 1.99 -3.58 -4.36
CA ALA A 36 0.60 -3.97 -4.42
C ALA A 36 0.32 -4.74 -5.72
N LYS A 37 -0.20 -5.95 -5.57
CA LYS A 37 -0.63 -6.81 -6.69
C LYS A 37 -2.13 -6.76 -6.94
N LYS A 38 -2.89 -6.17 -6.01
CA LYS A 38 -4.33 -6.01 -6.11
C LYS A 38 -4.74 -4.68 -5.49
N ASP A 39 -5.55 -3.93 -6.22
CA ASP A 39 -6.14 -2.71 -5.71
C ASP A 39 -7.02 -3.00 -4.48
N ASN A 40 -6.89 -2.15 -3.47
CA ASN A 40 -7.74 -2.14 -2.28
C ASN A 40 -8.83 -1.05 -2.33
N GLY A 41 -8.91 -0.27 -3.41
CA GLY A 41 -9.86 0.83 -3.56
C GLY A 41 -9.50 2.07 -2.74
N SER A 42 -8.25 2.19 -2.28
CA SER A 42 -7.78 3.34 -1.48
C SER A 42 -7.00 4.38 -2.29
N CYS A 43 -6.91 4.23 -3.62
CA CYS A 43 -6.22 5.19 -4.48
C CYS A 43 -6.76 6.61 -4.31
N TYR A 44 -5.87 7.59 -4.13
CA TYR A 44 -6.26 9.00 -4.11
C TYR A 44 -5.38 9.84 -5.04
N TYR A 45 -5.99 10.86 -5.63
CA TYR A 45 -5.39 11.73 -6.63
C TYR A 45 -5.36 13.15 -6.11
N VAL A 46 -4.21 13.79 -6.28
CA VAL A 46 -3.96 15.13 -5.77
C VAL A 46 -4.03 16.09 -6.96
N ASN A 47 -5.10 16.88 -7.02
CA ASN A 47 -5.25 17.96 -7.99
C ASN A 47 -4.79 19.27 -7.33
N LEU A 48 -3.50 19.59 -7.44
CA LEU A 48 -2.95 20.84 -6.94
C LEU A 48 -2.86 21.88 -8.08
N PRO A 49 -3.26 23.13 -7.84
CA PRO A 49 -2.86 24.22 -8.73
C PRO A 49 -1.33 24.35 -8.68
N THR A 50 -0.71 24.59 -9.84
CA THR A 50 0.74 24.52 -10.10
C THR A 50 1.63 25.44 -9.24
N ASN A 51 1.06 26.27 -8.38
CA ASN A 51 1.76 27.28 -7.59
C ASN A 51 1.57 27.12 -6.06
N LEU A 52 1.16 25.95 -5.57
CA LEU A 52 0.95 25.70 -4.14
C LEU A 52 1.91 24.64 -3.59
N MET A 53 2.75 25.02 -2.62
CA MET A 53 3.49 24.07 -1.78
C MET A 53 2.57 23.63 -0.64
N VAL A 54 2.12 22.37 -0.69
CA VAL A 54 1.31 21.74 0.37
C VAL A 54 2.16 20.67 1.04
N GLU A 55 2.09 20.60 2.36
CA GLU A 55 2.58 19.43 3.10
C GLU A 55 1.48 18.38 3.12
N LEU A 56 1.70 17.24 2.47
CA LEU A 56 0.74 16.13 2.50
C LEU A 56 0.84 15.41 3.84
N THR A 57 -0.01 15.78 4.79
CA THR A 57 -0.21 14.98 6.01
C THR A 57 -1.17 13.84 5.70
N THR A 58 -0.63 12.65 5.50
CA THR A 58 -1.46 11.44 5.41
C THR A 58 -2.00 11.13 6.81
N THR A 59 -3.29 11.33 7.06
CA THR A 59 -3.91 10.68 8.21
C THR A 59 -3.92 9.16 7.93
N PRO A 60 -3.44 8.30 8.84
CA PRO A 60 -3.18 6.90 8.52
C PRO A 60 -4.38 6.08 8.02
N ASN A 61 -5.62 6.59 8.13
CA ASN A 61 -6.83 5.78 7.97
C ASN A 61 -8.03 6.45 7.27
N SER A 62 -7.93 7.68 6.73
CA SER A 62 -9.12 8.37 6.18
C SER A 62 -9.17 8.50 4.65
N GLY A 63 -8.07 8.22 3.93
CA GLY A 63 -8.01 8.45 2.48
C GLY A 63 -8.17 9.93 2.08
N LEU A 64 -8.25 10.84 3.07
CA LEU A 64 -8.34 12.27 2.88
C LEU A 64 -6.97 12.90 3.17
N VAL A 65 -6.50 13.70 2.22
CA VAL A 65 -5.37 14.62 2.40
C VAL A 65 -5.95 15.91 2.97
N GLU A 66 -5.58 16.25 4.20
CA GLU A 66 -5.90 17.57 4.74
C GLU A 66 -4.89 18.56 4.16
N VAL A 67 -5.33 19.36 3.19
CA VAL A 67 -4.51 20.38 2.56
C VAL A 67 -4.47 21.57 3.51
N GLU A 68 -3.47 21.60 4.40
CA GLU A 68 -3.24 22.79 5.22
C GLU A 68 -2.28 23.73 4.47
N ALA A 69 -2.79 24.89 4.06
CA ALA A 69 -2.00 25.93 3.43
C ALA A 69 -1.06 26.54 4.47
N ARG A 70 0.25 26.25 4.38
CA ARG A 70 1.26 26.94 5.17
C ARG A 70 1.29 28.42 4.71
N ARG A 71 0.78 29.34 5.54
CA ARG A 71 1.07 30.78 5.43
C ARG A 71 2.52 31.05 5.82
#